data_AF-A0A8J5UA38-F1
#
_entry.id   AF-A0A8J5UA38-F1
#
_cell.length_a   1.000
_cell.length_b   1.000
_cell.length_c   1.000
_cell.angle_alpha   90.00
_cell.angle_beta   90.00
_cell.angle_gamma   90.00
#
_symmetry.space_group_name_H-M   'P 1'
#
loop_
_entity.id
_entity.type
_entity.pdbx_description
1 polymer ?
#
loop_
_entity_poly.entity_id
_entity_poly.type
_entity_poly.pdbx_seq_one_letter_code
_entity_poly.pdbx_strand_id
1 'polypeptide(L)'
;MLSVKPAVAVEAHLPLSKSCLSVESTYAYDYIIFYRWLSPDLYERGRVMARLVAEMIEKKSRRIWLDQHQMTRSTEAGEVTKRISNTFLSVSQIIILAAPGDWDRFTNPDDIHRWEWEMSLRSDKQVWLLQYGLPDNGRALSRAQLAEGLEKYCPRLAELFKSRDVHIRSLTMDSIDVVLKEIAEAAHHHTSLDQPITSQTGAMSKESHAIQTAFRAGKEYVVPWGSQEEQRIEQAMQDLGSYLSDLDHSLSYEGTDKKVVWRKSCWFASQGIGHPFLDSETDIAKFDGDLKDGLTGLQALHDVRTRESAHCLKSALDSALVTTSMAVGIDPDLVQRCTVRYRAIKYTPHAGAPGGIGLHPDGNLLSALITNGPGLRVYDLDGTVRFPGHRGTIMMGGSTLYRWANEFIPTFHDVDISGNEVKVSIVAFFNFPDMETIPRTLRAEGDDFFHDIRRIKEDDKLPSGELSALWDVIIKNHQLSLPPVLASG
;
A
#
# COMPACT_ATOMS: atom_id res chain seq x y z
N MET A 1 60.79 3.97 -19.55
CA MET A 1 59.87 4.41 -20.63
C MET A 1 59.20 3.18 -21.23
N LEU A 2 57.96 2.88 -20.86
CA LEU A 2 57.04 2.07 -21.66
C LEU A 2 55.62 2.59 -21.39
N SER A 3 54.95 2.92 -22.49
CA SER A 3 53.72 3.72 -22.59
C SER A 3 52.48 2.90 -22.27
N VAL A 4 51.62 3.41 -21.40
CA VAL A 4 50.26 2.89 -21.18
C VAL A 4 49.39 3.32 -22.37
N LYS A 5 48.76 2.36 -23.04
CA LYS A 5 47.63 2.62 -23.94
C LYS A 5 46.33 2.58 -23.11
N PRO A 6 45.40 3.53 -23.29
CA PRO A 6 44.10 3.45 -22.64
C PRO A 6 43.23 2.40 -23.33
N ALA A 7 42.56 1.56 -22.53
CA ALA A 7 41.55 0.63 -23.01
C ALA A 7 40.25 1.39 -23.28
N VAL A 8 39.68 1.12 -24.45
CA VAL A 8 38.49 1.73 -25.04
C VAL A 8 37.26 1.33 -24.25
N ALA A 9 36.48 2.33 -23.81
CA ALA A 9 35.13 2.13 -23.30
C ALA A 9 34.23 1.65 -24.44
N VAL A 10 33.63 0.48 -24.30
CA VAL A 10 32.58 -0.01 -25.19
C VAL A 10 31.28 0.59 -24.70
N GLU A 11 30.85 1.71 -25.30
CA GLU A 11 29.48 2.21 -25.15
C GLU A 11 28.53 1.23 -25.84
N ALA A 12 27.69 0.56 -25.05
CA ALA A 12 26.54 -0.17 -25.56
C ALA A 12 25.46 0.85 -25.96
N HIS A 13 25.44 1.22 -27.24
CA HIS A 13 24.34 1.97 -27.83
C HIS A 13 23.07 1.11 -27.87
N LEU A 14 22.10 1.41 -27.01
CA LEU A 14 20.71 0.98 -27.16
C LEU A 14 19.94 2.07 -27.93
N PRO A 15 19.17 1.73 -28.98
CA PRO A 15 18.46 2.72 -29.79
C PRO A 15 17.26 3.29 -29.03
N LEU A 16 17.34 4.56 -28.64
CA LEU A 16 16.23 5.36 -28.15
C LEU A 16 15.30 5.72 -29.32
N SER A 17 14.25 4.93 -29.57
CA SER A 17 13.14 5.39 -30.40
C SER A 17 12.21 6.27 -29.55
N LYS A 18 12.25 7.58 -29.83
CA LYS A 18 11.25 8.54 -29.41
C LYS A 18 9.90 8.15 -30.02
N SER A 19 8.95 7.72 -29.19
CA SER A 19 7.53 7.94 -29.44
C SER A 19 6.93 8.55 -28.19
N CYS A 20 6.78 9.87 -28.23
CA CYS A 20 5.89 10.60 -27.35
C CYS A 20 4.47 10.16 -27.71
N LEU A 21 3.88 9.30 -26.89
CA LEU A 21 2.45 9.00 -26.92
C LEU A 21 1.84 9.67 -25.70
N SER A 22 1.13 10.77 -25.93
CA SER A 22 0.14 11.29 -25.01
C SER A 22 -0.94 10.22 -24.83
N VAL A 23 -0.88 9.48 -23.74
CA VAL A 23 -1.96 8.58 -23.34
C VAL A 23 -3.07 9.46 -22.79
N GLU A 24 -4.03 9.82 -23.62
CA GLU A 24 -5.36 10.20 -23.13
C GLU A 24 -5.94 8.97 -22.42
N SER A 25 -5.94 8.98 -21.09
CA SER A 25 -6.63 7.95 -20.32
C SER A 25 -8.13 8.13 -20.47
N THR A 26 -8.73 7.50 -21.48
CA THR A 26 -10.19 7.34 -21.55
C THR A 26 -10.63 6.40 -20.44
N TYR A 27 -11.04 6.98 -19.31
CA TYR A 27 -11.70 6.27 -18.22
C TYR A 27 -12.92 5.48 -18.73
N ALA A 28 -13.24 4.33 -18.13
CA ALA A 28 -14.45 3.57 -18.50
C ALA A 28 -15.73 4.21 -17.96
N TYR A 29 -15.63 4.86 -16.80
CA TYR A 29 -16.71 5.58 -16.13
C TYR A 29 -16.23 6.97 -15.71
N ASP A 30 -17.12 7.95 -15.74
CA ASP A 30 -16.81 9.31 -15.31
C ASP A 30 -16.99 9.44 -13.78
N TYR A 31 -17.96 8.71 -13.21
CA TYR A 31 -18.34 8.74 -11.79
C TYR A 31 -18.47 7.35 -11.17
N ILE A 32 -18.22 7.27 -9.85
CA ILE A 32 -18.68 6.19 -8.98
C ILE A 32 -19.65 6.72 -7.93
N ILE A 33 -20.72 5.98 -7.61
CA ILE A 33 -21.70 6.38 -6.58
C ILE A 33 -21.65 5.44 -5.37
N PHE A 34 -21.51 6.02 -4.17
CA PHE A 34 -21.61 5.34 -2.87
C PHE A 34 -22.87 5.77 -2.13
N TYR A 35 -23.64 4.79 -1.65
CA TYR A 35 -24.97 4.99 -1.09
C TYR A 35 -25.35 3.74 -0.27
N ARG A 36 -25.20 3.77 1.05
CA ARG A 36 -25.44 2.54 1.84
C ARG A 36 -26.45 2.71 2.97
N TRP A 37 -27.12 3.85 3.12
CA TRP A 37 -28.07 4.02 4.22
C TRP A 37 -29.27 3.07 4.14
N LEU A 38 -29.66 2.56 5.31
CA LEU A 38 -30.90 1.80 5.53
C LEU A 38 -31.89 2.71 6.26
N SER A 39 -33.17 2.69 5.90
CA SER A 39 -34.18 3.36 6.71
C SER A 39 -34.36 2.63 8.05
N PRO A 40 -34.94 3.27 9.09
CA PRO A 40 -35.30 2.61 10.35
C PRO A 40 -36.14 1.33 10.14
N ASP A 41 -36.97 1.29 9.10
CA ASP A 41 -37.79 0.13 8.72
C ASP A 41 -37.06 -0.88 7.79
N LEU A 42 -35.73 -0.82 7.70
CA LEU A 42 -34.88 -1.64 6.82
C LEU A 42 -35.16 -1.51 5.31
N TYR A 43 -35.85 -0.45 4.88
CA TYR A 43 -36.12 -0.16 3.48
C TYR A 43 -34.89 0.48 2.81
N GLU A 44 -34.51 -0.02 1.63
CA GLU A 44 -33.32 0.40 0.87
C GLU A 44 -33.54 1.78 0.18
N ARG A 45 -33.87 2.84 0.92
CA ARG A 45 -34.10 4.19 0.33
C ARG A 45 -32.87 4.72 -0.40
N GLY A 46 -31.66 4.43 0.09
CA GLY A 46 -30.41 4.77 -0.60
C GLY A 46 -30.31 4.15 -1.98
N ARG A 47 -30.76 2.91 -2.09
CA ARG A 47 -30.75 2.15 -3.32
C ARG A 47 -31.59 2.79 -4.42
N VAL A 48 -32.78 3.25 -4.07
CA VAL A 48 -33.70 3.92 -5.01
C VAL A 48 -33.12 5.26 -5.44
N MET A 49 -32.60 6.05 -4.50
CA MET A 49 -32.04 7.37 -4.81
C MET A 49 -30.80 7.28 -5.70
N ALA A 50 -29.92 6.31 -5.45
CA ALA A 50 -28.72 6.12 -6.26
C ALA A 50 -29.01 5.70 -7.69
N ARG A 51 -30.04 4.86 -7.91
CA ARG A 51 -30.52 4.55 -9.25
C ARG A 51 -31.03 5.80 -9.97
N LEU A 52 -31.86 6.61 -9.30
CA LEU A 52 -32.38 7.85 -9.88
C LEU A 52 -31.25 8.80 -10.28
N VAL A 53 -30.30 9.04 -9.36
CA VAL A 53 -29.11 9.87 -9.64
C VAL A 53 -28.32 9.31 -10.81
N ALA A 54 -28.11 7.99 -10.85
CA ALA A 54 -27.39 7.35 -11.94
C ALA A 54 -28.08 7.57 -13.30
N GLU A 55 -29.37 7.24 -13.40
CA GLU A 55 -30.15 7.41 -14.63
C GLU A 55 -30.17 8.87 -15.12
N MET A 56 -30.23 9.84 -14.20
CA MET A 56 -30.30 11.26 -14.54
C MET A 56 -28.96 11.84 -15.01
N ILE A 57 -27.83 11.36 -14.47
CA ILE A 57 -26.50 11.72 -14.96
C ILE A 57 -26.20 11.01 -16.29
N GLU A 58 -26.62 9.75 -16.47
CA GLU A 58 -26.49 9.02 -17.74
C GLU A 58 -27.24 9.71 -18.89
N LYS A 59 -28.44 10.26 -18.62
CA LYS A 59 -29.19 11.11 -19.55
C LYS A 59 -28.44 12.39 -19.95
N LYS A 60 -27.41 12.79 -19.20
CA LYS A 60 -26.51 13.92 -19.48
C LYS A 60 -25.20 13.45 -20.14
N SER A 61 -25.20 12.27 -20.78
CA SER A 61 -24.08 11.69 -21.52
C SER A 61 -22.83 11.43 -20.69
N ARG A 62 -23.04 11.04 -19.43
CA ARG A 62 -21.98 10.67 -18.50
C ARG A 62 -22.08 9.19 -18.12
N ARG A 63 -20.94 8.52 -18.02
CA ARG A 63 -20.87 7.11 -17.66
C ARG A 63 -20.72 6.98 -16.16
N ILE A 64 -21.53 6.13 -15.55
CA ILE A 64 -21.56 5.95 -14.11
C ILE A 64 -21.37 4.50 -13.77
N TRP A 65 -20.54 4.28 -12.77
CA TRP A 65 -20.51 3.01 -12.11
C TRP A 65 -21.41 3.05 -10.86
N LEU A 66 -22.33 2.11 -10.83
CA LEU A 66 -23.21 1.84 -9.72
C LEU A 66 -23.17 0.34 -9.46
N ASP A 67 -22.75 -0.09 -8.27
CA ASP A 67 -22.65 -1.51 -7.90
C ASP A 67 -23.95 -2.28 -8.18
N GLN A 68 -25.12 -1.67 -7.98
CA GLN A 68 -26.42 -2.21 -8.33
C GLN A 68 -26.63 -2.56 -9.80
N HIS A 69 -25.96 -1.85 -10.71
CA HIS A 69 -26.00 -2.15 -12.15
C HIS A 69 -25.03 -3.29 -12.50
N GLN A 70 -24.02 -3.52 -11.65
CA GLN A 70 -22.85 -4.33 -11.96
C GLN A 70 -22.82 -5.65 -11.19
N MET A 71 -23.65 -5.79 -10.15
CA MET A 71 -23.62 -6.91 -9.21
C MET A 71 -25.01 -7.49 -9.00
N THR A 72 -25.04 -8.79 -8.70
CA THR A 72 -26.26 -9.52 -8.37
C THR A 72 -26.32 -9.78 -6.87
N ARG A 73 -27.48 -10.23 -6.37
CA ARG A 73 -27.62 -10.64 -4.96
C ARG A 73 -26.73 -11.83 -4.57
N SER A 74 -26.17 -12.54 -5.54
CA SER A 74 -25.26 -13.67 -5.34
C SER A 74 -23.79 -13.28 -5.40
N THR A 75 -23.46 -11.99 -5.59
CA THR A 75 -22.08 -11.52 -5.58
C THR A 75 -21.53 -11.56 -4.15
N GLU A 76 -20.42 -12.26 -3.94
CA GLU A 76 -19.78 -12.38 -2.64
C GLU A 76 -19.18 -11.04 -2.18
N ALA A 77 -19.13 -10.81 -0.86
CA ALA A 77 -18.67 -9.53 -0.29
C ALA A 77 -17.26 -9.12 -0.75
N GLY A 78 -16.33 -10.08 -0.89
CA GLY A 78 -14.99 -9.81 -1.39
C GLY A 78 -14.98 -9.32 -2.85
N GLU A 79 -15.86 -9.86 -3.69
CA GLU A 79 -16.01 -9.44 -5.09
C GLU A 79 -16.67 -8.06 -5.20
N VAL A 80 -17.56 -7.70 -4.27
CA VAL A 80 -18.14 -6.35 -4.18
C VAL A 80 -17.04 -5.32 -3.96
N THR A 81 -16.23 -5.51 -2.91
CA THR A 81 -15.14 -4.59 -2.55
C THR A 81 -14.11 -4.48 -3.67
N LYS A 82 -13.76 -5.60 -4.32
CA LYS A 82 -12.84 -5.64 -5.46
C LYS A 82 -13.31 -4.78 -6.64
N ARG A 83 -14.57 -4.94 -7.08
CA ARG A 83 -15.08 -4.15 -8.21
C ARG A 83 -15.22 -2.66 -7.87
N ILE A 84 -15.56 -2.33 -6.62
CA ILE A 84 -15.55 -0.95 -6.14
C ILE A 84 -14.14 -0.36 -6.28
N SER A 85 -13.13 -1.05 -5.75
CA SER A 85 -11.73 -0.59 -5.82
C SER A 85 -11.23 -0.42 -7.26
N ASN A 86 -11.44 -1.41 -8.15
CA ASN A 86 -11.04 -1.31 -9.57
C ASN A 86 -11.70 -0.11 -10.26
N THR A 87 -12.99 0.07 -10.03
CA THR A 87 -13.71 1.19 -10.63
C THR A 87 -13.25 2.51 -10.04
N PHE A 88 -13.03 2.57 -8.73
CA PHE A 88 -12.55 3.75 -8.03
C PHE A 88 -11.24 4.27 -8.64
N LEU A 89 -10.33 3.39 -9.06
CA LEU A 89 -9.07 3.76 -9.70
C LEU A 89 -9.25 4.41 -11.07
N SER A 90 -10.32 4.06 -11.78
CA SER A 90 -10.60 4.50 -13.15
C SER A 90 -11.67 5.60 -13.25
N VAL A 91 -12.17 6.14 -12.15
CA VAL A 91 -13.09 7.29 -12.18
C VAL A 91 -12.38 8.57 -11.80
N SER A 92 -12.86 9.69 -12.35
CA SER A 92 -12.34 11.02 -12.03
C SER A 92 -13.10 11.69 -10.88
N GLN A 93 -14.35 11.28 -10.65
CA GLN A 93 -15.24 11.88 -9.66
C GLN A 93 -15.98 10.83 -8.83
N ILE A 94 -16.27 11.20 -7.60
CA ILE A 94 -16.96 10.37 -6.63
C ILE A 94 -18.21 11.09 -6.16
N ILE A 95 -19.35 10.39 -6.15
CA ILE A 95 -20.60 10.88 -5.59
C ILE A 95 -20.92 10.04 -4.36
N ILE A 96 -21.00 10.69 -3.22
CA ILE A 96 -21.44 10.08 -1.97
C ILE A 96 -22.85 10.59 -1.68
N LEU A 97 -23.81 9.68 -1.61
CA LEU A 97 -25.16 9.98 -1.17
C LEU A 97 -25.26 9.67 0.33
N ALA A 98 -25.58 10.68 1.12
CA ALA A 98 -25.65 10.56 2.58
C ALA A 98 -27.02 10.99 3.11
N ALA A 99 -27.50 10.31 4.13
CA ALA A 99 -28.75 10.59 4.82
C ALA A 99 -28.58 10.64 6.35
N PRO A 100 -29.54 11.24 7.09
CA PRO A 100 -29.54 11.19 8.54
C PRO A 100 -29.44 9.75 9.06
N GLY A 101 -28.51 9.49 9.99
CA GLY A 101 -28.24 8.17 10.56
C GLY A 101 -27.09 7.40 9.92
N ASP A 102 -26.55 7.86 8.78
CA ASP A 102 -25.39 7.17 8.15
C ASP A 102 -24.16 7.10 9.05
N TRP A 103 -23.96 8.14 9.87
CA TRP A 103 -22.82 8.23 10.78
C TRP A 103 -22.80 7.14 11.85
N ASP A 104 -23.97 6.62 12.26
CA ASP A 104 -24.06 5.60 13.30
C ASP A 104 -23.25 4.33 12.92
N ARG A 105 -23.20 4.02 11.63
CA ARG A 105 -22.48 2.87 11.07
C ARG A 105 -20.96 2.99 11.17
N PHE A 106 -20.44 4.21 11.24
CA PHE A 106 -18.99 4.45 11.22
C PHE A 106 -18.29 4.08 12.53
N THR A 107 -19.07 3.77 13.57
CA THR A 107 -18.58 3.15 14.81
C THR A 107 -17.98 1.77 14.57
N ASN A 108 -18.45 1.03 13.55
CA ASN A 108 -17.85 -0.22 13.11
C ASN A 108 -16.70 0.06 12.12
N PRO A 109 -15.44 -0.31 12.44
CA PRO A 109 -14.31 -0.13 11.53
C PRO A 109 -14.38 -1.00 10.27
N ASP A 110 -15.13 -2.11 10.29
CA ASP A 110 -15.26 -3.03 9.16
C ASP A 110 -16.47 -2.74 8.27
N ASP A 111 -17.17 -1.61 8.51
CA ASP A 111 -18.31 -1.23 7.69
C ASP A 111 -17.85 -0.76 6.29
N ILE A 112 -18.36 -1.41 5.24
CA ILE A 112 -18.02 -1.10 3.85
C ILE A 112 -18.29 0.36 3.49
N HIS A 113 -19.33 0.99 4.05
CA HIS A 113 -19.63 2.38 3.75
C HIS A 113 -18.62 3.32 4.39
N ARG A 114 -18.16 3.02 5.61
CA ARG A 114 -17.04 3.73 6.23
C ARG A 114 -15.79 3.62 5.36
N TRP A 115 -15.49 2.42 4.87
CA TRP A 115 -14.35 2.19 3.97
C TRP A 115 -14.47 2.98 2.64
N GLU A 116 -15.65 2.97 2.00
CA GLU A 116 -15.95 3.76 0.79
C GLU A 116 -15.66 5.26 1.03
N TRP A 117 -16.07 5.79 2.18
CA TRP A 117 -15.83 7.18 2.60
C TRP A 117 -14.35 7.47 2.88
N GLU A 118 -13.66 6.62 3.64
CA GLU A 118 -12.24 6.77 3.95
C GLU A 118 -11.40 6.77 2.67
N MET A 119 -11.69 5.86 1.75
CA MET A 119 -11.03 5.79 0.44
C MET A 119 -11.30 7.05 -0.38
N SER A 120 -12.56 7.52 -0.41
CA SER A 120 -12.94 8.73 -1.15
C SER A 120 -12.20 9.97 -0.66
N LEU A 121 -12.16 10.18 0.65
CA LEU A 121 -11.57 11.38 1.25
C LEU A 121 -10.03 11.36 1.25
N ARG A 122 -9.40 10.19 1.11
CA ARG A 122 -7.94 10.07 0.93
C ARG A 122 -7.50 10.25 -0.52
N SER A 123 -8.41 10.09 -1.47
CA SER A 123 -8.08 10.20 -2.89
C SER A 123 -7.87 11.64 -3.34
N ASP A 124 -7.24 11.80 -4.50
CA ASP A 124 -7.08 13.06 -5.21
C ASP A 124 -8.31 13.46 -6.04
N LYS A 125 -9.34 12.62 -6.06
CA LYS A 125 -10.55 12.77 -6.88
C LYS A 125 -11.50 13.84 -6.35
N GLN A 126 -12.31 14.41 -7.23
CA GLN A 126 -13.35 15.34 -6.82
C GLN A 126 -14.47 14.57 -6.09
N VAL A 127 -14.77 14.98 -4.87
CA VAL A 127 -15.80 14.34 -4.04
C VAL A 127 -17.02 15.24 -3.95
N TRP A 128 -18.17 14.70 -4.36
CA TRP A 128 -19.48 15.31 -4.20
C TRP A 128 -20.24 14.61 -3.07
N LEU A 129 -20.62 15.36 -2.04
CA LEU A 129 -21.46 14.86 -0.95
C LEU A 129 -22.89 15.40 -1.14
N LEU A 130 -23.82 14.51 -1.48
CA LEU A 130 -25.22 14.84 -1.69
C LEU A 130 -26.03 14.41 -0.47
N GLN A 131 -26.51 15.40 0.27
CA GLN A 131 -27.32 15.20 1.48
C GLN A 131 -28.78 14.97 1.09
N TYR A 132 -29.27 13.75 1.30
CA TYR A 132 -30.64 13.34 1.03
C TYR A 132 -31.41 13.08 2.32
N GLY A 133 -32.64 13.60 2.39
CA GLY A 133 -33.43 13.61 3.63
C GLY A 133 -32.92 14.71 4.55
N LEU A 134 -33.72 15.77 4.69
CA LEU A 134 -33.38 16.85 5.60
C LEU A 134 -33.60 16.35 7.05
N PRO A 135 -32.77 16.78 8.03
CA PRO A 135 -33.08 16.59 9.44
C PRO A 135 -34.47 17.18 9.75
N ASP A 136 -35.06 16.85 10.90
CA ASP A 136 -36.42 17.30 11.29
C ASP A 136 -36.64 18.83 11.22
N ASN A 137 -35.55 19.61 11.18
CA ASN A 137 -35.54 21.06 11.02
C ASN A 137 -35.62 21.56 9.56
N GLY A 138 -35.69 20.66 8.57
CA GLY A 138 -35.84 20.98 7.14
C GLY A 138 -34.65 21.68 6.50
N ARG A 139 -33.45 21.66 7.12
CA ARG A 139 -32.26 22.35 6.58
C ARG A 139 -31.08 21.39 6.40
N ALA A 140 -30.42 21.49 5.24
CA ALA A 140 -29.20 20.74 4.99
C ALA A 140 -28.12 21.11 6.02
N LEU A 141 -27.33 20.12 6.44
CA LEU A 141 -26.26 20.34 7.39
C LEU A 141 -25.14 21.14 6.72
N SER A 142 -24.64 22.15 7.41
CA SER A 142 -23.43 22.84 7.01
C SER A 142 -22.22 21.91 7.12
N ARG A 143 -21.12 22.25 6.43
CA ARG A 143 -19.86 21.51 6.53
C ARG A 143 -19.37 21.36 7.98
N ALA A 144 -19.51 22.40 8.79
CA ALA A 144 -19.14 22.37 10.21
C ALA A 144 -19.99 21.35 10.99
N GLN A 145 -21.30 21.35 10.78
CA GLN A 145 -22.22 20.40 11.43
C GLN A 145 -21.99 18.96 10.98
N LEU A 146 -21.68 18.74 9.69
CA LEU A 146 -21.30 17.43 9.18
C LEU A 146 -20.00 16.95 9.83
N ALA A 147 -19.00 17.82 9.94
CA ALA A 147 -17.72 17.48 10.56
C ALA A 147 -17.87 17.17 12.06
N GLU A 148 -18.65 17.96 12.80
CA GLU A 148 -18.96 17.71 14.21
C GLU A 148 -19.76 16.41 14.40
N GLY A 149 -20.74 16.17 13.54
CA GLY A 149 -21.48 14.91 13.49
C GLY A 149 -20.54 13.73 13.28
N LEU A 150 -19.72 13.76 12.23
CA LEU A 150 -18.71 12.74 11.96
C LEU A 150 -17.75 12.53 13.13
N GLU A 151 -17.30 13.60 13.79
CA GLU A 151 -16.32 13.53 14.87
C GLU A 151 -16.83 12.74 16.07
N LYS A 152 -18.14 12.77 16.33
CA LYS A 152 -18.78 11.96 17.37
C LYS A 152 -18.70 10.45 17.09
N TYR A 153 -18.73 10.04 15.83
CA TYR A 153 -18.81 8.62 15.45
C TYR A 153 -17.48 8.05 14.94
N CYS A 154 -16.70 8.86 14.24
CA CYS A 154 -15.39 8.51 13.69
C CYS A 154 -14.50 9.77 13.59
N PRO A 155 -13.71 10.09 14.63
CA PRO A 155 -12.81 11.25 14.65
C PRO A 155 -11.87 11.31 13.44
N ARG A 156 -11.33 10.14 13.04
CA ARG A 156 -10.45 10.00 11.86
C ARG A 156 -11.15 10.47 10.57
N LEU A 157 -12.40 10.06 10.37
CA LEU A 157 -13.13 10.41 9.16
C LEU A 157 -13.50 11.90 9.17
N ALA A 158 -13.77 12.47 10.35
CA ALA A 158 -13.97 13.90 10.50
C ALA A 158 -12.72 14.72 10.15
N GLU A 159 -11.52 14.28 10.55
CA GLU A 159 -10.25 14.91 10.16
C GLU A 159 -10.02 14.88 8.63
N LEU A 160 -10.26 13.73 8.01
CA LEU A 160 -10.19 13.58 6.55
C LEU A 160 -11.20 14.51 5.87
N PHE A 161 -12.43 14.55 6.38
CA PHE A 161 -13.48 15.41 5.84
C PHE A 161 -13.15 16.90 6.01
N LYS A 162 -12.59 17.32 7.15
CA LYS A 162 -12.18 18.70 7.43
C LYS A 162 -11.06 19.14 6.48
N SER A 163 -10.08 18.27 6.20
CA SER A 163 -8.90 18.57 5.38
C SER A 163 -9.13 18.49 3.87
N ARG A 164 -10.15 17.76 3.42
CA ARG A 164 -10.44 17.55 1.98
C ARG A 164 -11.44 18.56 1.43
N ASP A 165 -11.21 19.09 0.23
CA ASP A 165 -12.25 19.86 -0.46
C ASP A 165 -13.37 18.91 -0.93
N VAL A 166 -14.59 19.15 -0.44
CA VAL A 166 -15.76 18.30 -0.71
C VAL A 166 -16.91 19.21 -1.11
N HIS A 167 -17.47 18.97 -2.29
CA HIS A 167 -18.60 19.73 -2.80
C HIS A 167 -19.89 19.21 -2.17
N ILE A 168 -20.46 19.98 -1.26
CA ILE A 168 -21.63 19.58 -0.48
C ILE A 168 -22.88 20.19 -1.12
N ARG A 169 -23.89 19.37 -1.41
CA ARG A 169 -25.19 19.81 -1.95
C ARG A 169 -26.33 19.14 -1.21
N SER A 170 -27.46 19.83 -1.13
CA SER A 170 -28.72 19.24 -0.67
C SER A 170 -29.47 18.67 -1.86
N LEU A 171 -29.91 17.42 -1.74
CA LEU A 171 -30.62 16.70 -2.78
C LEU A 171 -32.08 16.52 -2.38
N THR A 172 -32.97 17.20 -3.09
CA THR A 172 -34.42 17.03 -3.03
C THR A 172 -34.95 16.72 -4.43
N MET A 173 -36.21 16.27 -4.54
CA MET A 173 -36.82 16.07 -5.86
C MET A 173 -36.91 17.36 -6.68
N ASP A 174 -36.93 18.52 -6.04
CA ASP A 174 -36.96 19.82 -6.70
C ASP A 174 -35.55 20.30 -7.12
N SER A 175 -34.51 19.92 -6.39
CA SER A 175 -33.13 20.35 -6.66
C SER A 175 -32.32 19.36 -7.51
N ILE A 176 -32.78 18.12 -7.67
CA ILE A 176 -32.01 17.03 -8.28
C ILE A 176 -31.53 17.37 -9.69
N ASP A 177 -32.37 17.89 -10.58
CA ASP A 177 -31.92 18.16 -11.96
C ASP A 177 -30.84 19.26 -12.01
N VAL A 178 -30.96 20.30 -11.18
CA VAL A 178 -29.99 21.40 -11.09
C VAL A 178 -28.66 20.91 -10.53
N VAL A 179 -28.69 20.15 -9.43
CA VAL A 179 -27.49 19.61 -8.79
C VAL A 179 -26.76 18.64 -9.73
N LEU A 180 -27.51 17.75 -10.41
CA LEU A 180 -26.89 16.79 -11.32
C LEU A 180 -26.37 17.44 -12.61
N LYS A 181 -26.96 18.56 -13.05
CA LYS A 181 -26.42 19.38 -14.13
C LYS A 181 -25.08 20.00 -13.73
N GLU A 182 -24.98 20.57 -12.53
CA GLU A 182 -23.72 21.12 -12.00
C GLU A 182 -22.60 20.06 -11.97
N ILE A 183 -22.91 18.87 -11.46
CA ILE A 183 -21.96 17.75 -11.40
C ILE A 183 -21.52 17.32 -12.81
N ALA A 184 -22.45 17.22 -13.75
CA ALA A 184 -22.16 16.86 -15.13
C ALA A 184 -21.29 17.91 -15.85
N GLU A 185 -21.48 19.20 -15.56
CA GLU A 185 -20.69 20.29 -16.15
C GLU A 185 -19.27 20.37 -15.55
N ALA A 186 -19.11 20.08 -14.25
CA ALA A 186 -17.80 20.00 -13.61
C ALA A 186 -16.87 18.97 -14.27
N ALA A 187 -17.42 17.86 -14.79
CA ALA A 187 -16.65 16.89 -15.57
C ALA A 187 -16.16 17.39 -16.94
N HIS A 188 -16.81 18.40 -17.54
CA HIS A 188 -16.35 18.96 -18.82
C HIS A 188 -15.15 19.91 -18.65
N HIS A 189 -15.03 20.58 -17.51
CA HIS A 189 -13.89 21.46 -17.26
C HIS A 189 -12.57 20.71 -17.08
N HIS A 190 -12.60 19.42 -16.73
CA HIS A 190 -11.40 18.57 -16.68
C HIS A 190 -10.99 17.98 -18.04
N THR A 191 -11.85 17.99 -19.06
CA THR A 191 -11.54 17.45 -20.41
C THR A 191 -11.18 18.53 -21.43
N SER A 192 -11.33 19.83 -21.12
CA SER A 192 -11.20 20.92 -22.11
C SER A 192 -10.23 22.05 -21.73
N LEU A 193 -9.39 21.90 -20.72
CA LEU A 193 -8.41 22.94 -20.36
C LEU A 193 -7.00 22.37 -20.24
N ASP A 194 -6.25 22.47 -21.34
CA ASP A 194 -4.81 22.72 -21.33
C ASP A 194 -4.53 24.05 -20.60
N GLN A 195 -4.55 24.03 -19.27
CA GLN A 195 -3.79 24.95 -18.44
C GLN A 195 -3.20 24.18 -17.25
N PRO A 196 -1.97 24.49 -16.83
CA PRO A 196 -1.20 23.57 -16.02
C PRO A 196 -1.70 23.59 -14.58
N ILE A 197 -2.26 22.47 -14.11
CA ILE A 197 -2.36 22.16 -12.68
C ILE A 197 -0.95 21.73 -12.23
N THR A 198 -0.02 22.68 -12.14
CA THR A 198 1.43 22.38 -12.04
C THR A 198 1.96 22.01 -10.67
N SER A 199 1.16 21.98 -9.60
CA SER A 199 1.72 21.80 -8.24
C SER A 199 1.63 20.38 -7.68
N GLN A 200 0.62 19.57 -8.01
CA GLN A 200 0.42 18.24 -7.39
C GLN A 200 0.71 17.05 -8.33
N THR A 201 0.26 17.07 -9.59
CA THR A 201 0.67 16.08 -10.61
C THR A 201 2.16 16.18 -10.94
N GLY A 202 2.74 17.39 -10.85
CA GLY A 202 4.18 17.61 -10.91
C GLY A 202 4.95 17.02 -9.71
N ALA A 203 4.32 16.94 -8.53
CA ALA A 203 4.92 16.33 -7.34
C ALA A 203 4.82 14.80 -7.39
N MET A 204 3.65 14.24 -7.74
CA MET A 204 3.46 12.80 -7.89
C MET A 204 4.29 12.20 -9.03
N SER A 205 4.44 12.91 -10.17
CA SER A 205 5.34 12.44 -11.25
C SER A 205 6.82 12.50 -10.85
N LYS A 206 7.23 13.49 -10.06
CA LYS A 206 8.59 13.58 -9.51
C LYS A 206 8.86 12.50 -8.47
N GLU A 207 7.92 12.23 -7.58
CA GLU A 207 8.02 11.18 -6.57
C GLU A 207 8.04 9.79 -7.24
N SER A 208 7.13 9.53 -8.17
CA SER A 208 7.12 8.31 -8.97
C SER A 208 8.46 8.10 -9.70
N HIS A 209 8.98 9.16 -10.33
CA HIS A 209 10.29 9.10 -11.00
C HIS A 209 11.45 8.86 -10.02
N ALA A 210 11.41 9.45 -8.83
CA ALA A 210 12.42 9.25 -7.78
C ALA A 210 12.41 7.81 -7.27
N ILE A 211 11.22 7.25 -7.02
CA ILE A 211 11.04 5.84 -6.63
C ILE A 211 11.59 4.92 -7.72
N GLN A 212 11.19 5.10 -8.98
CA GLN A 212 11.70 4.29 -10.09
C GLN A 212 13.23 4.37 -10.21
N THR A 213 13.80 5.58 -10.08
CA THR A 213 15.25 5.79 -10.16
C THR A 213 15.99 5.06 -9.04
N ALA A 214 15.47 5.13 -7.81
CA ALA A 214 16.02 4.39 -6.67
C ALA A 214 15.94 2.87 -6.92
N PHE A 215 14.76 2.37 -7.28
CA PHE A 215 14.52 0.94 -7.42
C PHE A 215 15.30 0.32 -8.59
N ARG A 216 15.43 1.03 -9.72
CA ARG A 216 16.32 0.62 -10.84
C ARG A 216 17.78 0.50 -10.40
N ALA A 217 18.19 1.29 -9.41
CA ALA A 217 19.55 1.29 -8.88
C ALA A 217 19.75 0.33 -7.68
N GLY A 218 18.72 -0.43 -7.27
CA GLY A 218 18.80 -1.33 -6.10
C GLY A 218 18.73 -0.61 -4.76
N LYS A 219 18.22 0.62 -4.75
CA LYS A 219 18.22 1.54 -3.61
C LYS A 219 16.85 1.56 -2.92
N GLU A 220 16.84 1.76 -1.59
CA GLU A 220 15.60 2.09 -0.87
C GLU A 220 15.12 3.51 -1.18
N TYR A 221 13.81 3.72 -0.99
CA TYR A 221 13.16 5.03 -0.99
C TYR A 221 12.46 5.26 0.35
N VAL A 222 12.61 6.44 0.96
CA VAL A 222 11.97 6.76 2.24
C VAL A 222 10.74 7.63 1.97
N VAL A 223 9.56 7.08 2.22
CA VAL A 223 8.30 7.83 2.17
C VAL A 223 8.17 8.62 3.49
N PRO A 224 8.23 9.96 3.45
CA PRO A 224 8.22 10.77 4.66
C PRO A 224 6.83 10.77 5.31
N TRP A 225 6.80 10.80 6.64
CA TRP A 225 5.55 11.00 7.40
C TRP A 225 5.27 12.49 7.61
N GLY A 226 3.99 12.82 7.76
CA GLY A 226 3.61 14.14 8.31
C GLY A 226 3.94 14.25 9.80
N SER A 227 4.10 15.45 10.33
CA SER A 227 4.45 15.66 11.75
C SER A 227 3.44 15.07 12.75
N GLN A 228 2.14 15.12 12.44
CA GLN A 228 1.09 14.48 13.25
C GLN A 228 1.06 12.94 13.08
N GLU A 229 1.53 12.44 11.94
CA GLU A 229 1.63 11.01 11.67
C GLU A 229 2.83 10.41 12.41
N GLU A 230 3.98 11.10 12.44
CA GLU A 230 5.18 10.71 13.16
C GLU A 230 4.89 10.41 14.64
N GLN A 231 4.23 11.33 15.36
CA GLN A 231 3.88 11.12 16.78
C GLN A 231 3.00 9.89 17.01
N ARG A 232 2.03 9.64 16.13
CA ARG A 232 1.15 8.47 16.23
C ARG A 232 1.89 7.17 15.95
N ILE A 233 2.77 7.17 14.95
CA ILE A 233 3.60 6.02 14.61
C ILE A 233 4.57 5.71 15.76
N GLU A 234 5.20 6.72 16.35
CA GLU A 234 6.08 6.54 17.51
C GLU A 234 5.33 5.90 18.68
N GLN A 235 4.14 6.39 19.03
CA GLN A 235 3.33 5.81 20.08
C GLN A 235 2.91 4.37 19.75
N ALA A 236 2.47 4.11 18.52
CA ALA A 236 2.07 2.77 18.09
C ALA A 236 3.25 1.78 18.11
N MET A 237 4.46 2.22 17.75
CA MET A 237 5.69 1.43 17.85
C MET A 237 6.06 1.11 19.30
N GLN A 238 5.87 2.06 20.24
CA GLN A 238 6.09 1.83 21.67
C GLN A 238 5.11 0.81 22.25
N ASP A 239 3.83 0.93 21.89
CA ASP A 239 2.77 0.03 22.34
C ASP A 239 2.99 -1.39 21.84
N LEU A 240 3.25 -1.54 20.54
CA LEU A 240 3.60 -2.82 19.93
C LEU A 240 4.90 -3.39 20.52
N GLY A 241 5.91 -2.54 20.72
CA GLY A 241 7.16 -2.92 21.37
C GLY A 241 7.00 -3.34 22.84
N SER A 242 5.98 -2.83 23.52
CA SER A 242 5.61 -3.25 24.89
C SER A 242 4.99 -4.63 24.86
N TYR A 243 3.99 -4.87 24.00
CA TYR A 243 3.37 -6.18 23.79
C TYR A 243 4.40 -7.27 23.45
N LEU A 244 5.32 -6.98 22.53
CA LEU A 244 6.38 -7.92 22.14
C LEU A 244 7.33 -8.29 23.29
N SER A 245 7.39 -7.51 24.37
CA SER A 245 8.28 -7.80 25.51
C SER A 245 7.92 -9.08 26.24
N ASP A 246 6.65 -9.48 26.20
CA ASP A 246 6.13 -10.61 26.96
C ASP A 246 6.20 -11.93 26.18
N LEU A 247 6.62 -11.87 24.91
CA LEU A 247 6.76 -13.05 24.06
C LEU A 247 8.08 -13.79 24.30
N ASP A 248 8.10 -15.06 23.91
CA ASP A 248 9.30 -15.90 23.93
C ASP A 248 10.34 -15.44 22.89
N HIS A 249 11.61 -15.69 23.20
CA HIS A 249 12.70 -15.46 22.25
C HIS A 249 12.72 -16.55 21.17
N SER A 250 12.94 -16.13 19.92
CA SER A 250 13.31 -16.98 18.80
C SER A 250 14.57 -16.44 18.13
N LEU A 251 15.36 -17.29 17.48
CA LEU A 251 16.51 -16.82 16.69
C LEU A 251 16.01 -16.11 15.42
N SER A 252 16.71 -15.04 15.02
CA SER A 252 16.48 -14.38 13.75
C SER A 252 16.88 -15.26 12.58
N TYR A 253 16.49 -14.82 11.39
CA TYR A 253 17.01 -15.36 10.14
C TYR A 253 18.54 -15.14 10.09
N GLU A 254 19.29 -16.20 9.78
CA GLU A 254 20.74 -16.15 9.54
C GLU A 254 20.98 -15.70 8.10
N GLY A 255 21.51 -14.49 7.92
CA GLY A 255 21.90 -13.99 6.59
C GLY A 255 23.23 -14.58 6.12
N THR A 256 23.68 -14.17 4.93
CA THR A 256 24.91 -14.69 4.31
C THR A 256 26.18 -14.41 5.11
N ASP A 257 26.16 -13.38 5.95
CA ASP A 257 27.23 -12.97 6.86
C ASP A 257 27.12 -13.61 8.27
N LYS A 258 26.19 -14.55 8.47
CA LYS A 258 25.94 -15.29 9.72
C LYS A 258 25.59 -14.44 10.94
N LYS A 259 25.18 -13.18 10.76
CA LYS A 259 24.64 -12.40 11.88
C LYS A 259 23.31 -13.02 12.34
N VAL A 260 23.23 -13.27 13.64
CA VAL A 260 22.02 -13.76 14.31
C VAL A 260 21.74 -12.93 15.56
N VAL A 261 20.46 -12.78 15.87
CA VAL A 261 19.98 -12.02 17.02
C VAL A 261 18.79 -12.73 17.64
N TRP A 262 18.63 -12.62 18.97
CA TRP A 262 17.38 -13.02 19.60
C TRP A 262 16.30 -12.03 19.20
N ARG A 263 15.14 -12.52 18.81
CA ARG A 263 13.99 -11.68 18.51
C ARG A 263 12.75 -12.18 19.23
N LYS A 264 11.87 -11.24 19.52
CA LYS A 264 10.49 -11.50 19.92
C LYS A 264 9.61 -11.00 18.79
N SER A 265 8.79 -11.86 18.20
CA SER A 265 8.04 -11.52 17.00
C SER A 265 6.65 -12.12 17.00
N CYS A 266 5.76 -11.43 16.30
CA CYS A 266 4.49 -11.94 15.81
C CYS A 266 4.28 -11.41 14.39
N TRP A 267 3.30 -11.95 13.66
CA TRP A 267 2.90 -11.34 12.41
C TRP A 267 1.39 -11.35 12.19
N PHE A 268 0.94 -10.37 11.41
CA PHE A 268 -0.43 -10.18 10.97
C PHE A 268 -0.49 -10.31 9.46
N ALA A 269 -1.68 -10.48 8.90
CA ALA A 269 -1.83 -10.58 7.45
C ALA A 269 -3.13 -9.92 6.97
N SER A 270 -3.14 -9.49 5.71
CA SER A 270 -4.34 -9.03 5.00
C SER A 270 -4.34 -9.53 3.55
N GLN A 271 -5.54 -9.76 3.01
CA GLN A 271 -5.77 -10.06 1.59
C GLN A 271 -5.77 -8.77 0.78
N GLY A 272 -4.62 -8.12 0.70
CA GLY A 272 -4.44 -6.88 -0.05
C GLY A 272 -4.22 -5.65 0.81
N ILE A 273 -3.82 -4.57 0.14
CA ILE A 273 -3.56 -3.27 0.76
C ILE A 273 -4.88 -2.64 1.20
N GLY A 274 -4.93 -2.09 2.42
CA GLY A 274 -6.13 -1.43 2.95
C GLY A 274 -7.23 -2.37 3.44
N HIS A 275 -7.12 -3.68 3.19
CA HIS A 275 -8.04 -4.68 3.75
C HIS A 275 -7.83 -4.84 5.26
N PRO A 276 -8.87 -5.27 6.02
CA PRO A 276 -8.72 -5.62 7.43
C PRO A 276 -7.66 -6.70 7.66
N PHE A 277 -7.20 -6.82 8.91
CA PHE A 277 -6.39 -7.97 9.30
C PHE A 277 -7.25 -9.24 9.24
N LEU A 278 -6.61 -10.36 8.92
CA LEU A 278 -7.22 -11.67 9.05
C LEU A 278 -7.48 -11.99 10.52
N ASP A 279 -8.61 -12.62 10.79
CA ASP A 279 -9.13 -12.92 12.11
C ASP A 279 -9.29 -14.43 12.37
N SER A 280 -8.86 -15.28 11.43
CA SER A 280 -8.98 -16.73 11.51
C SER A 280 -7.63 -17.45 11.35
N GLU A 281 -7.42 -18.52 12.12
CA GLU A 281 -6.26 -19.42 11.97
C GLU A 281 -6.19 -20.03 10.57
N THR A 282 -7.34 -20.43 10.02
CA THR A 282 -7.44 -21.05 8.69
C THR A 282 -6.91 -20.13 7.60
N ASP A 283 -7.15 -18.82 7.69
CA ASP A 283 -6.65 -17.86 6.71
C ASP A 283 -5.19 -17.49 6.94
N ILE A 284 -4.78 -17.36 8.21
CA ILE A 284 -3.37 -17.20 8.59
C ILE A 284 -2.52 -18.36 8.04
N ALA A 285 -2.99 -19.59 8.15
CA ALA A 285 -2.27 -20.78 7.68
C ALA A 285 -2.02 -20.84 6.16
N LYS A 286 -2.70 -19.99 5.36
CA LYS A 286 -2.51 -19.90 3.90
C LYS A 286 -1.32 -19.01 3.50
N PHE A 287 -0.79 -18.22 4.43
CA PHE A 287 0.29 -17.27 4.15
C PHE A 287 1.66 -17.90 4.34
N ASP A 288 2.63 -17.47 3.52
CA ASP A 288 4.04 -17.78 3.71
C ASP A 288 4.56 -17.11 5.01
N GLY A 289 4.57 -17.90 6.09
CA GLY A 289 4.99 -17.50 7.41
C GLY A 289 4.97 -18.65 8.41
N ASP A 290 5.70 -18.47 9.51
CA ASP A 290 5.63 -19.41 10.63
C ASP A 290 4.25 -19.29 11.30
N LEU A 291 3.48 -20.38 11.32
CA LEU A 291 2.12 -20.38 11.84
C LEU A 291 2.07 -19.96 13.32
N LYS A 292 3.07 -20.33 14.13
CA LYS A 292 3.10 -19.97 15.56
C LYS A 292 3.11 -18.44 15.74
N ASP A 293 4.02 -17.74 15.07
CA ASP A 293 4.08 -16.27 15.13
C ASP A 293 2.79 -15.61 14.60
N GLY A 294 2.11 -16.23 13.63
CA GLY A 294 0.85 -15.75 13.06
C GLY A 294 -0.31 -15.88 14.04
N LEU A 295 -0.39 -17.02 14.74
CA LEU A 295 -1.35 -17.23 15.82
C LEU A 295 -1.11 -16.27 16.99
N THR A 296 0.15 -15.97 17.32
CA THR A 296 0.48 -14.93 18.30
C THR A 296 0.01 -13.55 17.84
N GLY A 297 0.13 -13.21 16.55
CA GLY A 297 -0.41 -11.97 16.00
C GLY A 297 -1.94 -11.89 16.09
N LEU A 298 -2.63 -12.99 15.75
CA LEU A 298 -4.09 -13.09 15.89
C LEU A 298 -4.54 -12.93 17.35
N GLN A 299 -3.79 -13.50 18.30
CA GLN A 299 -4.03 -13.26 19.73
C GLN A 299 -3.79 -11.80 20.12
N ALA A 300 -2.74 -11.16 19.58
CA ALA A 300 -2.44 -9.75 19.83
C ALA A 300 -3.58 -8.81 19.43
N LEU A 301 -4.33 -9.15 18.37
CA LEU A 301 -5.49 -8.35 17.92
C LEU A 301 -6.68 -8.37 18.90
N HIS A 302 -6.69 -9.25 19.89
CA HIS A 302 -7.71 -9.23 20.96
C HIS A 302 -7.43 -8.15 22.01
N ASP A 303 -6.17 -7.69 22.14
CA ASP A 303 -5.83 -6.55 22.98
C ASP A 303 -6.14 -5.24 22.24
N VAL A 304 -7.03 -4.42 22.80
CA VAL A 304 -7.55 -3.21 22.13
C VAL A 304 -6.42 -2.25 21.76
N ARG A 305 -5.47 -2.04 22.68
CA ARG A 305 -4.34 -1.11 22.49
C ARG A 305 -3.39 -1.58 21.40
N THR A 306 -3.04 -2.87 21.42
CA THR A 306 -2.17 -3.50 20.42
C THR A 306 -2.84 -3.51 19.05
N ARG A 307 -4.15 -3.81 18.99
CA ARG A 307 -4.93 -3.77 17.76
C ARG A 307 -4.95 -2.37 17.13
N GLU A 308 -5.27 -1.33 17.91
CA GLU A 308 -5.29 0.06 17.42
C GLU A 308 -3.91 0.49 16.91
N SER A 309 -2.85 0.15 17.64
CA SER A 309 -1.46 0.42 17.25
C SER A 309 -1.08 -0.33 15.96
N ALA A 310 -1.44 -1.61 15.85
CA ALA A 310 -1.20 -2.40 14.65
C ALA A 310 -1.94 -1.82 13.43
N HIS A 311 -3.18 -1.34 13.58
CA HIS A 311 -3.90 -0.67 12.49
C HIS A 311 -3.29 0.68 12.11
N CYS A 312 -2.78 1.45 13.09
CA CYS A 312 -2.08 2.69 12.82
C CYS A 312 -0.83 2.45 11.96
N LEU A 313 -0.01 1.47 12.35
CA LEU A 313 1.21 1.09 11.63
C LEU A 313 0.89 0.50 10.25
N LYS A 314 -0.12 -0.38 10.18
CA LYS A 314 -0.64 -0.92 8.92
C LYS A 314 -1.00 0.19 7.95
N SER A 315 -1.72 1.22 8.40
CA SER A 315 -2.15 2.32 7.55
C SER A 315 -0.97 3.09 6.93
N ALA A 316 0.11 3.29 7.68
CA ALA A 316 1.31 3.96 7.19
C ALA A 316 2.10 3.09 6.19
N LEU A 317 2.22 1.80 6.48
CA LEU A 317 2.83 0.80 5.59
C LEU A 317 2.06 0.67 4.28
N ASP A 318 0.73 0.55 4.37
CA ASP A 318 -0.17 0.41 3.23
C ASP A 318 -0.12 1.63 2.30
N SER A 319 -0.11 2.84 2.87
CA SER A 319 0.00 4.08 2.10
C SER A 319 1.29 4.12 1.27
N ALA A 320 2.42 3.74 1.88
CA ALA A 320 3.71 3.68 1.21
C ALA A 320 3.77 2.57 0.15
N LEU A 321 3.14 1.41 0.42
CA LEU A 321 3.01 0.30 -0.53
C LEU A 321 2.20 0.69 -1.77
N VAL A 322 1.06 1.39 -1.62
CA VAL A 322 0.27 1.88 -2.76
C VAL A 322 1.12 2.82 -3.62
N THR A 323 1.71 3.83 -2.99
CA THR A 323 2.51 4.86 -3.67
C THR A 323 3.65 4.21 -4.48
N THR A 324 4.36 3.28 -3.86
CA THR A 324 5.48 2.58 -4.49
C THR A 324 5.01 1.63 -5.58
N SER A 325 3.93 0.88 -5.36
CA SER A 325 3.40 -0.08 -6.34
C SER A 325 3.00 0.60 -7.65
N MET A 326 2.32 1.75 -7.53
CA MET A 326 1.96 2.58 -8.69
C MET A 326 3.20 3.11 -9.41
N ALA A 327 4.22 3.55 -8.65
CA ALA A 327 5.44 4.08 -9.22
C ALA A 327 6.24 3.03 -10.00
N VAL A 328 6.28 1.77 -9.53
CA VAL A 328 6.98 0.67 -10.24
C VAL A 328 6.12 0.00 -11.32
N GLY A 329 4.93 0.52 -11.60
CA GLY A 329 4.07 0.05 -12.69
C GLY A 329 3.34 -1.26 -12.41
N ILE A 330 3.12 -1.61 -11.15
CA ILE A 330 2.23 -2.72 -10.80
C ILE A 330 0.80 -2.26 -11.06
N ASP A 331 0.10 -3.04 -11.88
CA ASP A 331 -1.28 -2.74 -12.24
C ASP A 331 -2.17 -2.66 -10.98
N PRO A 332 -3.04 -1.64 -10.87
CA PRO A 332 -3.91 -1.48 -9.71
C PRO A 332 -4.81 -2.69 -9.40
N ASP A 333 -5.27 -3.44 -10.40
CA ASP A 333 -6.08 -4.65 -10.20
C ASP A 333 -5.20 -5.79 -9.67
N LEU A 334 -3.92 -5.83 -10.08
CA LEU A 334 -2.95 -6.77 -9.55
C LEU A 334 -2.59 -6.44 -8.08
N VAL A 335 -2.45 -5.16 -7.72
CA VAL A 335 -2.22 -4.71 -6.34
C VAL A 335 -3.29 -5.21 -5.37
N GLN A 336 -4.55 -5.28 -5.79
CA GLN A 336 -5.64 -5.75 -4.93
C GLN A 336 -5.63 -7.26 -4.68
N ARG A 337 -5.10 -8.04 -5.62
CA ARG A 337 -4.96 -9.49 -5.46
C ARG A 337 -3.75 -9.85 -4.62
N CYS A 338 -2.81 -8.93 -4.47
CA CYS A 338 -1.62 -9.14 -3.68
C CYS A 338 -1.96 -9.41 -2.20
N THR A 339 -1.04 -10.05 -1.50
CA THR A 339 -1.14 -10.34 -0.09
C THR A 339 -0.13 -9.49 0.68
N VAL A 340 -0.45 -9.11 1.91
CA VAL A 340 0.47 -8.38 2.78
C VAL A 340 0.61 -9.14 4.09
N ARG A 341 1.86 -9.40 4.49
CA ARG A 341 2.18 -9.94 5.82
C ARG A 341 3.00 -8.94 6.60
N TYR A 342 2.49 -8.51 7.75
CA TYR A 342 3.09 -7.50 8.61
C TYR A 342 3.80 -8.18 9.77
N ARG A 343 5.13 -8.23 9.77
CA ARG A 343 5.92 -8.85 10.84
C ARG A 343 6.43 -7.79 11.80
N ALA A 344 6.03 -7.90 13.05
CA ALA A 344 6.53 -7.08 14.14
C ALA A 344 7.69 -7.82 14.82
N ILE A 345 8.79 -7.11 15.10
CA ILE A 345 10.02 -7.67 15.64
C ILE A 345 10.57 -6.73 16.69
N LYS A 346 10.85 -7.27 17.88
CA LYS A 346 11.65 -6.62 18.92
C LYS A 346 12.98 -7.37 19.03
N TYR A 347 14.07 -6.66 18.79
CA TYR A 347 15.41 -7.23 18.81
C TYR A 347 15.95 -7.27 20.24
N THR A 348 16.57 -8.39 20.60
CA THR A 348 17.26 -8.58 21.87
C THR A 348 18.71 -9.00 21.59
N PRO A 349 19.71 -8.35 22.20
CA PRO A 349 21.11 -8.75 22.05
C PRO A 349 21.31 -10.24 22.37
N HIS A 350 22.08 -10.95 21.55
CA HIS A 350 22.45 -12.35 21.75
C HIS A 350 23.92 -12.46 22.16
N ALA A 351 24.17 -12.87 23.41
CA ALA A 351 25.43 -13.39 23.97
C ALA A 351 26.73 -13.17 23.14
N GLY A 352 27.17 -11.91 22.99
CA GLY A 352 28.51 -11.56 22.50
C GLY A 352 28.75 -11.59 20.98
N ALA A 353 27.75 -11.84 20.14
CA ALA A 353 27.88 -11.72 18.68
C ALA A 353 27.63 -10.27 18.22
N PRO A 354 28.21 -9.81 17.09
CA PRO A 354 27.77 -8.58 16.42
C PRO A 354 26.33 -8.78 15.97
N GLY A 355 25.38 -8.44 16.84
CA GLY A 355 23.97 -8.79 16.71
C GLY A 355 23.33 -8.13 15.50
N GLY A 356 22.43 -8.84 14.84
CA GLY A 356 21.70 -8.29 13.71
C GLY A 356 20.92 -9.33 12.90
N ILE A 357 20.24 -8.84 11.86
CA ILE A 357 19.80 -9.68 10.74
C ILE A 357 20.87 -9.53 9.65
N GLY A 358 21.37 -10.66 9.17
CA GLY A 358 22.45 -10.67 8.19
C GLY A 358 22.07 -10.13 6.82
N LEU A 359 23.07 -9.88 5.97
CA LEU A 359 22.86 -9.35 4.62
C LEU A 359 21.99 -10.27 3.75
N HIS A 360 20.92 -9.71 3.21
CA HIS A 360 19.99 -10.37 2.30
C HIS A 360 19.21 -9.35 1.44
N PRO A 361 18.71 -9.75 0.26
CA PRO A 361 17.53 -9.14 -0.33
C PRO A 361 16.26 -9.78 0.25
N ASP A 362 15.15 -9.04 0.24
CA ASP A 362 13.85 -9.64 0.53
C ASP A 362 13.34 -10.44 -0.66
N GLY A 363 12.84 -11.65 -0.42
CA GLY A 363 12.24 -12.50 -1.47
C GLY A 363 10.90 -11.98 -2.01
N ASN A 364 10.39 -10.91 -1.41
CA ASN A 364 9.05 -10.40 -1.64
C ASN A 364 8.96 -9.52 -2.90
N LEU A 365 7.76 -9.06 -3.28
CA LEU A 365 7.59 -8.07 -4.35
C LEU A 365 8.10 -6.71 -3.88
N LEU A 366 7.52 -6.20 -2.79
CA LEU A 366 7.95 -5.00 -2.10
C LEU A 366 8.03 -5.27 -0.61
N SER A 367 8.91 -4.55 0.08
CA SER A 367 8.93 -4.48 1.53
C SER A 367 8.79 -3.03 1.98
N ALA A 368 7.90 -2.79 2.94
CA ALA A 368 7.77 -1.51 3.62
C ALA A 368 8.16 -1.68 5.09
N LEU A 369 9.08 -0.87 5.60
CA LEU A 369 9.65 -1.01 6.93
C LEU A 369 9.47 0.28 7.74
N ILE A 370 8.97 0.13 8.96
CA ILE A 370 8.98 1.14 10.01
C ILE A 370 9.86 0.63 11.14
N THR A 371 10.76 1.47 11.65
CA THR A 371 11.61 1.15 12.80
C THR A 371 11.75 2.35 13.73
N ASN A 372 11.97 2.09 15.02
CA ASN A 372 12.08 3.13 16.05
C ASN A 372 13.51 3.64 16.28
N GLY A 373 14.49 3.20 15.47
CA GLY A 373 15.88 3.57 15.66
C GLY A 373 16.77 3.20 14.47
N PRO A 374 18.02 3.70 14.45
CA PRO A 374 18.95 3.46 13.36
C PRO A 374 19.40 1.98 13.28
N GLY A 375 20.09 1.64 12.20
CA GLY A 375 20.86 0.40 12.05
C GLY A 375 20.47 -0.46 10.85
N LEU A 376 19.44 -0.10 10.09
CA LEU A 376 19.30 -0.65 8.73
C LEU A 376 20.46 -0.11 7.87
N ARG A 377 21.17 -0.99 7.16
CA ARG A 377 22.19 -0.62 6.18
C ARG A 377 21.82 -1.18 4.82
N VAL A 378 21.95 -0.36 3.78
CA VAL A 378 21.69 -0.76 2.40
C VAL A 378 23.00 -0.74 1.61
N TYR A 379 23.22 -1.79 0.84
CA TYR A 379 24.47 -2.07 0.13
C TYR A 379 24.26 -1.86 -1.36
N ASP A 380 24.76 -0.74 -1.89
CA ASP A 380 24.64 -0.40 -3.30
C ASP A 380 25.63 -1.24 -4.14
N LEU A 381 25.31 -1.48 -5.41
CA LEU A 381 26.18 -2.26 -6.30
C LEU A 381 27.55 -1.61 -6.55
N ASP A 382 27.74 -0.32 -6.27
CA ASP A 382 29.00 0.38 -6.46
C ASP A 382 29.97 0.30 -5.25
N GLY A 383 29.56 -0.37 -4.17
CA GLY A 383 30.32 -0.45 -2.93
C GLY A 383 29.94 0.59 -1.88
N THR A 384 28.97 1.47 -2.15
CA THR A 384 28.46 2.44 -1.17
C THR A 384 27.52 1.76 -0.16
N VAL A 385 27.71 2.05 1.13
CA VAL A 385 26.77 1.65 2.20
C VAL A 385 25.95 2.86 2.63
N ARG A 386 24.61 2.73 2.57
CA ARG A 386 23.66 3.78 2.91
C ARG A 386 22.92 3.50 4.20
N PHE A 387 22.47 4.57 4.85
CA PHE A 387 21.79 4.56 6.14
C PHE A 387 20.47 5.33 6.00
N PRO A 388 19.34 4.66 5.78
CA PRO A 388 18.09 5.32 5.38
C PRO A 388 17.42 6.16 6.49
N GLY A 389 17.94 6.09 7.72
CA GLY A 389 17.33 6.70 8.90
C GLY A 389 16.14 5.88 9.41
N HIS A 390 15.25 6.54 10.17
CA HIS A 390 14.08 5.90 10.81
C HIS A 390 12.88 6.87 10.93
N ARG A 391 12.89 7.97 10.17
CA ARG A 391 11.83 9.00 10.15
C ARG A 391 11.02 8.94 8.86
N GLY A 392 10.34 7.84 8.65
CA GLY A 392 9.61 7.56 7.43
C GLY A 392 9.43 6.05 7.21
N THR A 393 8.59 5.71 6.25
CA THR A 393 8.42 4.32 5.81
C THR A 393 9.48 4.01 4.76
N ILE A 394 10.37 3.07 5.07
CA ILE A 394 11.48 2.67 4.19
C ILE A 394 10.95 1.62 3.22
N MET A 395 10.94 1.96 1.93
CA MET A 395 10.48 1.12 0.83
C MET A 395 11.66 0.46 0.14
N MET A 396 11.57 -0.85 -0.04
CA MET A 396 12.62 -1.68 -0.65
C MET A 396 12.03 -2.56 -1.74
N GLY A 397 12.75 -2.69 -2.86
CA GLY A 397 12.41 -3.61 -3.93
C GLY A 397 12.91 -5.01 -3.61
N GLY A 398 12.05 -6.02 -3.69
CA GLY A 398 12.46 -7.39 -3.45
C GLY A 398 12.79 -8.16 -4.72
N SER A 399 13.26 -9.39 -4.55
CA SER A 399 13.73 -10.25 -5.64
C SER A 399 12.59 -10.75 -6.53
N THR A 400 11.34 -10.78 -6.04
CA THR A 400 10.16 -11.06 -6.87
C THR A 400 9.91 -9.93 -7.86
N LEU A 401 10.08 -8.66 -7.45
CA LEU A 401 9.96 -7.52 -8.36
C LEU A 401 11.02 -7.57 -9.46
N TYR A 402 12.27 -7.89 -9.09
CA TYR A 402 13.35 -8.08 -10.05
C TYR A 402 13.02 -9.15 -11.09
N ARG A 403 12.56 -10.32 -10.65
CA ARG A 403 12.23 -11.43 -11.57
C ARG A 403 11.03 -11.13 -12.45
N TRP A 404 9.99 -10.50 -11.90
CA TRP A 404 8.75 -10.18 -12.62
C TRP A 404 8.90 -9.01 -13.59
N ALA A 405 9.53 -7.91 -13.16
CA ALA A 405 9.72 -6.72 -14.01
C ALA A 405 10.98 -6.79 -14.88
N ASN A 406 12.02 -7.49 -14.43
CA ASN A 406 13.36 -7.53 -15.05
C ASN A 406 13.95 -6.13 -15.30
N GLU A 407 13.71 -5.21 -14.36
CA GLU A 407 14.10 -3.81 -14.46
C GLU A 407 14.58 -3.23 -13.12
N PHE A 408 13.98 -3.66 -12.01
CA PHE A 408 14.27 -3.14 -10.67
C PHE A 408 15.18 -4.09 -9.92
N ILE A 409 16.35 -3.60 -9.50
CA ILE A 409 17.34 -4.40 -8.78
C ILE A 409 16.86 -4.59 -7.33
N PRO A 410 17.01 -5.79 -6.73
CA PRO A 410 16.63 -6.00 -5.33
C PRO A 410 17.49 -5.14 -4.39
N THR A 411 16.89 -4.64 -3.31
CA THR A 411 17.60 -3.88 -2.28
C THR A 411 18.31 -4.83 -1.32
N PHE A 412 19.65 -4.88 -1.40
CA PHE A 412 20.48 -5.65 -0.49
C PHE A 412 20.67 -4.88 0.82
N HIS A 413 20.28 -5.49 1.93
CA HIS A 413 20.34 -4.82 3.22
C HIS A 413 20.65 -5.77 4.38
N ASP A 414 21.15 -5.20 5.46
CA ASP A 414 21.28 -5.88 6.75
C ASP A 414 20.71 -5.00 7.87
N VAL A 415 20.51 -5.61 9.04
CA VAL A 415 20.10 -4.88 10.24
C VAL A 415 21.18 -5.05 11.29
N ASP A 416 21.85 -3.96 11.61
CA ASP A 416 22.72 -3.86 12.77
C ASP A 416 21.90 -3.48 14.02
N ILE A 417 22.20 -4.14 15.12
CA ILE A 417 21.66 -3.80 16.45
C ILE A 417 22.77 -3.46 17.45
N SER A 418 23.98 -3.15 16.97
CA SER A 418 25.09 -2.73 17.82
C SER A 418 24.70 -1.50 18.65
N GLY A 419 24.40 -1.71 19.94
CA GLY A 419 23.96 -0.67 20.86
C GLY A 419 23.15 -1.22 22.03
N ASN A 420 22.91 -0.37 23.03
CA ASN A 420 22.07 -0.69 24.19
C ASN A 420 20.60 -0.30 23.98
N GLU A 421 20.25 0.24 22.80
CA GLU A 421 18.90 0.72 22.52
C GLU A 421 17.96 -0.42 22.17
N VAL A 422 16.74 -0.36 22.71
CA VAL A 422 15.67 -1.32 22.39
C VAL A 422 15.16 -1.04 20.99
N LYS A 423 15.52 -1.92 20.05
CA LYS A 423 15.09 -1.80 18.66
C LYS A 423 13.81 -2.58 18.41
N VAL A 424 12.86 -1.92 17.77
CA VAL A 424 11.58 -2.47 17.32
C VAL A 424 11.40 -2.10 15.85
N SER A 425 10.91 -3.05 15.07
CA SER A 425 10.53 -2.82 13.68
C SER A 425 9.23 -3.53 13.35
N ILE A 426 8.46 -2.96 12.43
CA ILE A 426 7.39 -3.66 11.73
C ILE A 426 7.66 -3.57 10.23
N VAL A 427 7.62 -4.71 9.56
CA VAL A 427 7.84 -4.82 8.11
C VAL A 427 6.62 -5.43 7.44
N ALA A 428 6.09 -4.76 6.42
CA ALA A 428 5.07 -5.30 5.53
C ALA A 428 5.74 -5.96 4.33
N PHE A 429 5.61 -7.28 4.26
CA PHE A 429 6.02 -8.10 3.13
C PHE A 429 4.85 -8.20 2.15
N PHE A 430 4.96 -7.49 1.03
CA PHE A 430 3.93 -7.42 -0.01
C PHE A 430 4.28 -8.33 -1.18
N ASN A 431 3.33 -9.13 -1.64
CA ASN A 431 3.54 -10.11 -2.72
C ASN A 431 2.34 -10.25 -3.62
N PHE A 432 2.59 -10.72 -4.85
CA PHE A 432 1.56 -11.39 -5.63
C PHE A 432 0.93 -12.58 -4.89
N PRO A 433 -0.27 -13.03 -5.30
CA PRO A 433 -0.81 -14.32 -4.86
C PRO A 433 0.23 -15.45 -5.03
N ASP A 434 0.36 -16.30 -4.02
CA ASP A 434 1.29 -17.43 -4.06
C ASP A 434 0.75 -18.58 -4.92
N MET A 435 1.63 -19.31 -5.58
CA MET A 435 1.33 -20.42 -6.48
C MET A 435 0.42 -20.02 -7.67
N GLU A 436 0.50 -18.77 -8.11
CA GLU A 436 -0.27 -18.23 -9.22
C GLU A 436 0.60 -17.75 -10.38
N THR A 437 0.04 -17.80 -11.58
CA THR A 437 0.63 -17.18 -12.77
C THR A 437 0.25 -15.70 -12.83
N ILE A 438 1.26 -14.84 -12.86
CA ILE A 438 1.14 -13.39 -12.84
C ILE A 438 1.53 -12.84 -14.22
N PRO A 439 0.66 -12.07 -14.88
CA PRO A 439 1.00 -11.41 -16.15
C PRO A 439 2.16 -10.44 -15.97
N ARG A 440 3.13 -10.43 -16.89
CA ARG A 440 4.14 -9.37 -16.96
C ARG A 440 3.54 -8.16 -17.67
N THR A 441 3.39 -7.04 -16.98
CA THR A 441 2.79 -5.82 -17.56
C THR A 441 3.78 -5.00 -18.37
N LEU A 442 5.09 -5.24 -18.22
CA LEU A 442 6.17 -4.44 -18.85
C LEU A 442 6.74 -5.05 -20.14
N ARG A 443 6.31 -6.23 -20.55
CA ARG A 443 6.75 -6.91 -21.79
C ARG A 443 5.56 -7.21 -22.71
N ALA A 444 5.85 -7.39 -23.99
CA ALA A 444 4.85 -7.76 -24.99
C ALA A 444 4.07 -9.02 -24.58
N GLU A 445 2.80 -9.10 -24.99
CA GLU A 445 1.85 -10.18 -24.67
C GLU A 445 2.48 -11.58 -24.82
N GLY A 446 2.36 -12.42 -23.79
CA GLY A 446 2.67 -13.87 -23.85
C GLY A 446 3.75 -14.41 -22.92
N ASP A 447 4.37 -13.58 -22.06
CA ASP A 447 5.38 -14.02 -21.08
C ASP A 447 4.83 -13.96 -19.65
N ASP A 448 4.48 -15.12 -19.11
CA ASP A 448 3.83 -15.30 -17.82
C ASP A 448 4.87 -15.55 -16.71
N PHE A 449 4.68 -14.98 -15.52
CA PHE A 449 5.55 -15.19 -14.34
C PHE A 449 4.84 -16.07 -13.31
N PHE A 450 5.28 -17.30 -13.11
CA PHE A 450 4.76 -18.15 -12.05
C PHE A 450 5.39 -17.76 -10.70
N HIS A 451 4.57 -17.28 -9.78
CA HIS A 451 5.00 -16.83 -8.46
C HIS A 451 4.90 -17.96 -7.44
N ASP A 452 6.04 -18.59 -7.16
CA ASP A 452 6.26 -19.52 -6.04
C ASP A 452 7.24 -18.86 -5.08
N ILE A 453 6.71 -18.25 -4.01
CA ILE A 453 7.54 -17.44 -3.11
C ILE A 453 8.60 -18.28 -2.39
N ARG A 454 8.26 -19.52 -2.06
CA ARG A 454 9.16 -20.42 -1.36
C ARG A 454 10.36 -20.72 -2.23
N ARG A 455 10.13 -21.10 -3.49
CA ARG A 455 11.20 -21.37 -4.45
C ARG A 455 12.06 -20.15 -4.72
N ILE A 456 11.45 -18.97 -4.85
CA ILE A 456 12.18 -17.70 -5.04
C ILE A 456 13.13 -17.45 -3.86
N LYS A 457 12.65 -17.59 -2.62
CA LYS A 457 13.46 -17.39 -1.41
C LYS A 457 14.56 -18.42 -1.25
N GLU A 458 14.33 -19.66 -1.68
CA GLU A 458 15.36 -20.70 -1.71
C GLU A 458 16.43 -20.37 -2.76
N ASP A 459 16.01 -19.97 -3.97
CA ASP A 459 16.89 -19.60 -5.09
C ASP A 459 17.77 -18.36 -4.80
N ASP A 460 17.23 -17.36 -4.11
CA ASP A 460 17.94 -16.13 -3.71
C ASP A 460 19.25 -16.37 -2.95
N LYS A 461 19.42 -17.57 -2.37
CA LYS A 461 20.57 -17.96 -1.55
C LYS A 461 21.54 -18.89 -2.28
N LEU A 462 21.15 -19.41 -3.45
CA LEU A 462 21.96 -20.38 -4.17
C LEU A 462 23.13 -19.68 -4.90
N PRO A 463 24.35 -20.24 -4.85
CA PRO A 463 25.48 -19.73 -5.62
C PRO A 463 25.23 -19.71 -7.14
N SER A 464 24.33 -20.56 -7.61
CA SER A 464 23.91 -20.66 -9.02
C SER A 464 22.49 -20.15 -9.26
N GLY A 465 21.87 -19.47 -8.28
CA GLY A 465 20.53 -18.92 -8.40
C GLY A 465 20.47 -17.68 -9.29
N GLU A 466 19.28 -17.15 -9.55
CA GLU A 466 19.09 -16.01 -10.45
C GLU A 466 19.71 -14.71 -9.93
N LEU A 467 19.94 -14.60 -8.62
CA LEU A 467 20.63 -13.46 -8.01
C LEU A 467 22.15 -13.62 -7.92
N SER A 468 22.72 -14.75 -8.35
CA SER A 468 24.15 -15.06 -8.22
C SER A 468 25.07 -13.94 -8.73
N ALA A 469 24.80 -13.41 -9.93
CA ALA A 469 25.60 -12.33 -10.51
C ALA A 469 25.54 -11.03 -9.68
N LEU A 470 24.39 -10.72 -9.06
CA LEU A 470 24.26 -9.55 -8.19
C LEU A 470 24.99 -9.78 -6.85
N TRP A 471 24.90 -11.00 -6.30
CA TRP A 471 25.68 -11.40 -5.14
C TRP A 471 27.19 -11.26 -5.39
N ASP A 472 27.70 -11.72 -6.52
CA ASP A 472 29.12 -11.60 -6.88
C ASP A 472 29.60 -10.13 -6.87
N VAL A 473 28.77 -9.23 -7.41
CA VAL A 473 29.04 -7.78 -7.41
C VAL A 473 29.04 -7.23 -5.99
N ILE A 474 28.02 -7.55 -5.18
CA ILE A 474 27.91 -7.11 -3.78
C ILE A 474 29.10 -7.62 -2.96
N ILE A 475 29.41 -8.90 -3.04
CA ILE A 475 30.52 -9.52 -2.30
C ILE A 475 31.85 -8.87 -2.67
N LYS A 476 32.10 -8.71 -3.97
CA LYS A 476 33.35 -8.13 -4.47
C LYS A 476 33.48 -6.66 -4.06
N ASN A 477 32.46 -5.85 -4.29
CA ASN A 477 32.57 -4.40 -4.12
C ASN A 477 32.52 -3.98 -2.64
N HIS A 478 31.85 -4.76 -1.79
CA HIS A 478 31.83 -4.54 -0.34
C HIS A 478 32.88 -5.37 0.43
N GLN A 479 33.73 -6.11 -0.29
CA GLN A 479 34.81 -6.93 0.28
C GLN A 479 34.31 -7.92 1.35
N LEU A 480 33.14 -8.52 1.09
CA LEU A 480 32.51 -9.42 2.04
C LEU A 480 33.25 -10.76 2.06
N SER A 481 33.53 -11.27 3.25
CA SER A 481 34.08 -12.62 3.43
C SER A 481 32.93 -13.61 3.61
N LEU A 482 32.61 -14.38 2.56
CA LEU A 482 31.68 -15.48 2.70
C LEU A 482 32.33 -16.66 3.44
N PRO A 483 31.56 -17.44 4.21
CA PRO A 483 32.02 -18.74 4.71
C PRO A 483 32.42 -19.64 3.53
N PRO A 484 33.45 -20.50 3.68
CA PRO A 484 33.79 -21.46 2.64
C PRO A 484 32.58 -22.34 2.31
N VAL A 485 32.18 -22.37 1.05
CA VAL A 485 31.15 -23.28 0.54
C VAL A 485 31.68 -24.69 0.72
N LEU A 486 31.09 -25.46 1.65
CA LEU A 486 31.30 -26.90 1.65
C LEU A 486 30.73 -27.42 0.33
N ALA A 487 31.61 -27.84 -0.58
CA ALA A 487 31.20 -28.57 -1.76
C ALA A 487 30.47 -29.84 -1.28
N SER A 488 29.14 -29.80 -1.34
CA SER A 488 28.30 -30.98 -1.15
C SER A 488 28.60 -31.94 -2.31
N GLY A 489 29.32 -33.02 -2.00
CA GLY A 489 29.48 -34.18 -2.88
C GLY A 489 28.24 -35.06 -2.89
#